data_AF-A0A3L7LR80-F1
#
_entry.id   AF-A0A3L7LR80-F1
#
_cell.length_a   1.000
_cell.length_b   1.000
_cell.length_c   1.000
_cell.angle_alpha   90.00
_cell.angle_beta   90.00
_cell.angle_gamma   90.00
#
_symmetry.space_group_name_H-M   'P 1'
#
loop_
_entity.id
_entity.type
_entity.pdbx_description
1 polymer ?
#
loop_
_entity_poly.entity_id
_entity_poly.type
_entity_poly.pdbx_seq_one_letter_code
_entity_poly.pdbx_strand_id
1 'polypeptide(L)' 'TIEDVGNTAVTIEDVGNTAAFLCSDLSAGITGEVVHVDGGFNIAAMNELDLD' A
#
# COMPACT_ATOMS: atom_id res chain seq x y z
N THR A 1 9.68 14.63 19.22
CA THR A 1 9.30 13.24 18.95
C THR A 1 8.75 13.25 17.56
N ILE A 2 9.41 12.55 16.64
CA ILE A 2 9.12 12.69 15.21
C ILE A 2 7.64 12.39 14.99
N GLU A 3 6.99 13.36 14.38
CA GLU A 3 5.56 13.50 14.22
C GLU A 3 5.16 12.47 13.17
N ASP A 4 4.70 11.35 13.70
CA ASP A 4 4.15 10.20 13.01
C ASP A 4 2.91 10.62 12.21
N VAL A 5 2.73 9.99 11.04
CA VAL A 5 1.62 10.09 10.08
C VAL A 5 1.68 11.24 9.05
N GLY A 6 2.53 11.05 8.03
CA GLY A 6 2.41 11.78 6.76
C GLY A 6 3.45 11.34 5.73
N ASN A 7 3.11 10.36 4.89
CA ASN A 7 3.90 9.93 3.71
C ASN A 7 5.17 9.07 3.96
N THR A 8 5.02 7.86 4.52
CA THR A 8 6.08 6.84 4.44
C THR A 8 5.95 6.06 3.13
N ALA A 9 6.96 6.14 2.26
CA ALA A 9 7.02 5.33 1.06
C ALA A 9 6.98 3.83 1.42
N VAL A 10 6.24 3.04 0.64
CA VAL A 10 6.18 1.59 0.81
C VAL A 10 7.56 0.96 0.64
N THR A 11 7.84 -0.08 1.45
CA THR A 11 9.10 -0.80 1.42
C THR A 11 9.02 -2.06 0.56
N ILE A 12 10.17 -2.65 0.23
CA ILE A 12 10.20 -3.93 -0.49
C ILE A 12 9.67 -5.07 0.39
N GLU A 13 9.77 -4.95 1.70
CA GLU A 13 9.21 -5.89 2.67
C GLU A 13 7.68 -5.88 2.62
N ASP A 14 7.05 -4.71 2.52
CA ASP A 14 5.59 -4.59 2.41
C ASP A 14 5.09 -5.26 1.13
N VAL A 15 5.71 -4.95 -0.01
CA VAL A 15 5.37 -5.56 -1.31
C VAL A 15 5.66 -7.07 -1.30
N GLY A 16 6.79 -7.48 -0.72
CA GLY A 16 7.19 -8.88 -0.61
C GLY A 16 6.21 -9.70 0.21
N ASN A 17 5.71 -9.16 1.32
CA ASN A 17 4.70 -9.82 2.15
C ASN A 17 3.37 -9.97 1.42
N THR A 18 2.90 -8.94 0.70
CA THR A 18 1.68 -9.06 -0.12
C THR A 18 1.85 -10.08 -1.23
N ALA A 19 3.00 -10.10 -1.92
CA ALA A 19 3.29 -11.09 -2.95
C ALA A 19 3.33 -12.51 -2.37
N ALA A 20 3.95 -12.71 -1.20
CA ALA A 20 3.98 -14.00 -0.52
C ALA A 20 2.57 -14.49 -0.16
N PHE A 21 1.69 -13.60 0.32
CA PHE A 21 0.28 -13.91 0.56
C PHE A 21 -0.44 -14.34 -0.73
N LEU A 22 -0.34 -13.56 -1.81
CA LEU A 22 -1.00 -13.82 -3.10
C LEU A 22 -0.47 -15.08 -3.81
N CYS A 23 0.76 -15.51 -3.50
CA CYS A 23 1.32 -16.77 -4.00
C CYS A 23 1.01 -17.98 -3.10
N SER A 24 0.33 -17.78 -1.97
CA SER A 24 0.02 -18.83 -1.00
C SER A 24 -1.42 -19.33 -1.12
N ASP A 25 -1.68 -20.53 -0.58
CA ASP A 25 -3.02 -21.12 -0.50
C ASP A 25 -4.03 -20.25 0.27
N LEU A 26 -3.55 -19.33 1.12
CA LEU A 26 -4.40 -18.39 1.85
C LEU A 26 -5.16 -17.43 0.93
N SER A 27 -4.67 -17.26 -0.30
CA SER A 27 -5.26 -16.42 -1.33
C SER A 27 -5.99 -17.21 -2.43
N ALA A 28 -6.28 -18.50 -2.22
CA ALA A 28 -6.82 -19.39 -3.26
C ALA A 28 -8.14 -18.92 -3.93
N GLY A 29 -8.89 -18.04 -3.28
CA GLY A 29 -10.11 -17.43 -3.83
C GLY A 29 -9.91 -16.12 -4.59
N ILE A 30 -8.68 -15.59 -4.67
CA ILE A 30 -8.37 -14.30 -5.26
C ILE A 30 -7.77 -14.52 -6.65
N THR A 31 -8.43 -14.00 -7.68
CA THR A 31 -7.98 -14.12 -9.08
C THR A 31 -8.44 -12.91 -9.89
N GLY A 32 -7.67 -12.55 -10.92
CA GLY A 32 -7.99 -11.42 -11.80
C GLY A 32 -7.96 -10.04 -11.14
N GLU A 33 -7.36 -9.92 -9.96
CA GLU A 33 -7.38 -8.70 -9.14
C GLU A 33 -6.06 -7.93 -9.22
N VAL A 34 -6.13 -6.59 -9.10
CA VAL A 34 -4.97 -5.69 -9.02
C VAL A 34 -4.90 -5.11 -7.60
N VAL A 35 -4.11 -5.76 -6.75
CA VAL A 35 -3.87 -5.29 -5.38
C VAL A 35 -2.87 -4.14 -5.40
N HIS A 36 -3.30 -2.97 -4.91
CA HIS A 36 -2.44 -1.80 -4.75
C HIS A 36 -1.72 -1.86 -3.40
N VAL A 37 -0.39 -1.74 -3.43
CA VAL A 37 0.49 -1.70 -2.24
C VAL A 37 1.30 -0.42 -2.31
N ASP A 38 0.64 0.71 -2.03
CA ASP A 38 1.19 2.04 -2.27
C ASP A 38 0.89 3.02 -1.11
N GLY A 39 0.50 2.49 0.06
CA GLY A 39 0.11 3.32 1.20
C GLY A 39 -1.20 4.07 1.01
N GLY A 40 -2.06 3.65 0.07
CA GLY A 40 -3.34 4.29 -0.20
C GLY A 40 -3.24 5.45 -1.20
N PHE A 41 -2.13 5.57 -1.92
CA PHE A 41 -1.94 6.62 -2.91
C PHE A 41 -2.96 6.52 -4.05
N ASN A 42 -3.29 5.31 -4.51
CA ASN A 42 -4.25 5.10 -5.60
C ASN A 42 -5.67 5.58 -5.30
N ILE A 43 -6.07 5.67 -4.02
CA ILE A 43 -7.39 6.14 -3.60
C ILE A 43 -7.38 7.60 -3.16
N ALA A 44 -6.21 8.19 -2.94
CA ALA A 44 -6.09 9.60 -2.60
C ALA A 44 -6.38 10.47 -3.83
N ALA A 45 -7.50 11.22 -3.78
CA ALA A 45 -7.92 12.08 -4.90
C ALA A 45 -7.11 13.38 -5.00
N MET A 46 -6.76 13.98 -3.85
CA MET A 46 -5.91 15.14 -3.67
C MET A 46 -5.32 15.06 -2.26
N ASN A 47 -4.00 14.90 -2.12
CA ASN A 47 -3.36 15.11 -0.83
C ASN A 47 -3.26 16.62 -0.56
N GLU A 48 -3.27 16.97 0.73
CA GLU A 48 -3.27 18.32 1.28
C GLU A 48 -2.32 19.23 0.48
N LEU A 49 -2.90 20.25 -0.17
CA LEU A 49 -2.11 21.37 -0.67
C LEU A 49 -1.73 22.16 0.59
N ASP A 50 -0.47 22.12 0.98
CA ASP A 50 0.12 23.17 1.81
C ASP A 50 0.01 24.47 1.00
N LEU A 51 -1.13 25.15 1.15
CA LEU A 51 -1.28 26.53 0.75
C LEU A 51 -0.70 27.34 1.90
N ASP A 52 0.53 27.79 1.69
CA ASP A 52 1.28 28.71 2.58
C ASP A 52 0.42 29.85 3.15
#